data_AF-A0A5K1CZ30-F1
#
_entry.id   AF-A0A5K1CZ30-F1
#
_cell.length_a   1.000
_cell.length_b   1.000
_cell.length_c   1.000
_cell.angle_alpha   90.00
_cell.angle_beta   90.00
_cell.angle_gamma   90.00
#
_symmetry.space_group_name_H-M   'P 1'
#
loop_
_entity.id
_entity.type
_entity.pdbx_description
1 polymer ?
#
loop_
_entity_poly.entity_id
_entity_poly.type
_entity_poly.pdbx_seq_one_letter_code
_entity_poly.pdbx_strand_id
1 'polypeptide(L)' 'QIFWFGDLNYRLDMGDAEVRQLVAERRWDELIKNDQ' A
#
# COMPACT_ATOMS: atom_id res chain seq x y z
N GLN A 1 6.81 15.14 -23.84
CA GLN A 1 6.13 14.10 -23.04
C GLN A 1 6.99 13.86 -21.80
N ILE A 2 6.40 13.84 -20.60
CA ILE A 2 7.14 13.48 -19.37
C ILE A 2 6.60 12.13 -18.89
N PHE A 3 7.50 11.20 -18.66
CA PHE A 3 7.21 9.95 -17.95
C PHE A 3 7.89 10.03 -16.59
N TRP A 4 7.13 9.73 -15.53
CA TRP A 4 7.62 9.74 -14.16
C TRP A 4 7.31 8.38 -13.54
N PHE A 5 8.36 7.63 -13.24
CA PHE A 5 8.30 6.30 -12.64
C PHE A 5 9.62 6.04 -11.90
N GLY A 6 9.58 5.13 -10.94
CA GLY A 6 10.72 4.76 -10.11
C GLY A 6 10.25 4.17 -8.79
N ASP A 7 11.20 3.95 -7.89
CA ASP A 7 10.87 3.70 -6.49
C ASP A 7 10.48 5.05 -5.85
N LEU A 8 9.17 5.31 -5.84
CA LEU A 8 8.60 6.53 -5.28
C LEU A 8 8.56 6.51 -3.74
N ASN A 9 8.79 5.33 -3.15
CA ASN A 9 8.89 5.11 -1.71
C ASN A 9 7.66 5.53 -0.89
N TYR A 10 6.48 5.58 -1.53
CA TYR A 10 5.19 5.64 -0.82
C TYR A 10 4.97 4.36 -0.03
N ARG A 11 4.46 4.51 1.19
CA ARG A 11 4.22 3.40 2.12
C ARG A 11 2.78 3.45 2.61
N LEU A 12 2.30 2.32 3.08
CA LEU A 12 1.01 2.27 3.76
C LEU A 12 1.11 2.99 5.12
N ASP A 13 0.19 3.92 5.38
CA ASP A 13 0.02 4.55 6.69
C ASP A 13 -0.81 3.64 7.61
N MET A 14 -0.25 2.48 7.95
CA MET A 14 -0.92 1.41 8.69
C MET A 14 0.09 0.58 9.50
N GLY A 15 -0.34 -0.03 10.60
CA GLY A 15 0.49 -0.93 11.39
C GLY A 15 0.82 -2.26 10.69
N ASP A 16 2.05 -2.77 10.87
CA ASP A 16 2.53 -4.01 10.23
C ASP A 16 1.63 -5.24 10.49
N ALA A 17 1.13 -5.41 11.72
CA ALA A 17 0.25 -6.53 12.06
C ALA A 17 -1.07 -6.49 11.28
N GLU A 18 -1.65 -5.29 11.11
CA GLU A 18 -2.89 -5.08 10.36
C GLU A 18 -2.66 -5.30 8.87
N VAL A 19 -1.57 -4.78 8.32
CA VAL A 19 -1.17 -5.03 6.92
C VAL A 19 -1.04 -6.53 6.66
N ARG A 20 -0.35 -7.27 7.53
CA ARG A 20 -0.19 -8.73 7.39
C ARG A 20 -1.52 -9.47 7.42
N GLN A 21 -2.43 -9.07 8.30
CA GLN A 21 -3.76 -9.66 8.37
C GLN A 21 -4.55 -9.41 7.08
N LEU A 22 -4.62 -8.17 6.61
CA LEU A 22 -5.35 -7.80 5.39
C LEU A 22 -4.77 -8.48 4.13
N VAL A 23 -3.44 -8.63 4.06
CA VAL A 23 -2.77 -9.40 3.01
C VAL A 23 -3.17 -10.87 3.05
N ALA A 24 -3.21 -11.49 4.24
CA ALA A 24 -3.65 -12.89 4.39
C ALA A 24 -5.12 -13.08 3.96
N GLU A 25 -5.98 -12.09 4.22
CA GLU A 25 -7.39 -12.06 3.82
C GLU A 25 -7.61 -11.62 2.36
N ARG A 26 -6.55 -11.21 1.64
CA ARG A 26 -6.60 -10.66 0.27
C ARG A 26 -7.50 -9.42 0.15
N ARG A 27 -7.58 -8.60 1.19
CA ARG A 27 -8.38 -7.36 1.23
C ARG A 27 -7.62 -6.17 0.66
N TRP A 28 -7.33 -6.21 -0.65
CA TRP A 28 -6.54 -5.19 -1.34
C TRP A 28 -7.16 -3.80 -1.30
N ASP A 29 -8.49 -3.73 -1.38
CA ASP A 29 -9.24 -2.47 -1.34
C ASP A 29 -9.02 -1.70 -0.04
N GLU A 30 -8.75 -2.38 1.07
CA GLU A 30 -8.44 -1.72 2.35
C GLU A 30 -7.00 -1.21 2.40
N LEU A 31 -6.05 -1.95 1.81
CA LEU A 31 -4.66 -1.53 1.74
C LEU A 31 -4.51 -0.28 0.87
N ILE A 32 -5.17 -0.24 -0.30
CA ILE A 32 -5.09 0.89 -1.24
C ILE A 32 -5.61 2.20 -0.60
N LYS A 33 -6.60 2.14 0.31
CA LYS A 33 -7.10 3.34 1.02
C LYS A 33 -6.06 4.00 1.92
N ASN A 34 -5.01 3.28 2.28
CA ASN A 34 -3.96 3.74 3.20
C ASN A 34 -2.61 3.96 2.48
N ASP A 35 -2.58 3.91 1.15
CA ASP A 35 -1.43 4.33 0.35
C ASP A 35 -1.26 5.86 0.43
N GLN A 36 -0.03 6.33 0.63
CA GLN A 36 0.33 7.76 0.73
C GLN A 36 0.37 8.45 -0.63
#